data_AF-A0ABD2YKL1-F1
#
_entry.id   AF-A0ABD2YKL1-F1
#
_cell.length_a   1.000
_cell.length_b   1.000
_cell.length_c   1.000
_cell.angle_alpha   90.00
_cell.angle_beta   90.00
_cell.angle_gamma   90.00
#
_symmetry.space_group_name_H-M   'P 1'
#
loop_
_entity.id
_entity.type
_entity.pdbx_description
1 polymer ?
#
loop_
_entity_poly.entity_id
_entity_poly.type
_entity_poly.pdbx_seq_one_letter_code
_entity_poly.pdbx_strand_id
1 'polypeptide(L)'
;MSCKNYFIPFHIYPVKGEIWALYMDCNIATWASNPVNYKNCKYEIVEVLDTDDSTGSTSIAYLDKMVGFVSLFQQRRPNENDSFVINRSDIFRFSHKVPSFKKTGDSKRQGVPEGSFELDPKALPDDL
;
A
#
# COMPACT_ATOMS: atom_id res chain seq x y z
N MET A 1 34.05 -27.77 -12.14
CA MET A 1 33.16 -26.70 -12.65
C MET A 1 32.44 -26.10 -11.45
N SER A 2 32.71 -24.83 -11.11
CA SER A 2 32.01 -24.13 -10.03
C SER A 2 30.93 -23.25 -10.65
N CYS A 3 29.66 -23.59 -10.46
CA CYS A 3 28.56 -22.74 -10.87
C CYS A 3 28.56 -21.51 -9.96
N LYS A 4 28.91 -20.35 -10.52
CA LYS A 4 28.69 -19.07 -9.84
C LYS A 4 27.19 -18.85 -9.79
N ASN A 5 26.59 -19.04 -8.61
CA ASN A 5 25.23 -18.60 -8.33
C ASN A 5 25.19 -17.07 -8.35
N TYR A 6 24.88 -16.49 -9.50
CA TYR A 6 24.58 -15.07 -9.60
C TYR A 6 23.18 -14.84 -9.01
N PHE A 7 23.13 -14.38 -7.76
CA PHE A 7 21.90 -13.84 -7.19
C PHE A 7 21.65 -12.48 -7.84
N ILE A 8 20.69 -12.41 -8.75
CA ILE A 8 20.21 -11.15 -9.32
C ILE A 8 19.07 -10.67 -8.41
N PRO A 9 19.24 -9.59 -7.64
CA PRO A 9 18.17 -9.06 -6.82
C PRO A 9 17.05 -8.50 -7.70
N PHE A 10 15.82 -9.00 -7.50
CA PHE A 10 14.62 -8.37 -8.03
C PHE A 10 14.22 -7.22 -7.11
N HIS A 11 13.94 -6.07 -7.70
CA HIS A 11 13.48 -4.90 -6.96
C HIS A 11 12.01 -4.67 -7.30
N ILE A 12 11.17 -4.54 -6.27
CA ILE A 12 9.76 -4.23 -6.41
C ILE A 12 9.58 -2.79 -5.95
N TYR A 13 9.11 -1.93 -6.85
CA TYR A 13 8.83 -0.54 -6.55
C TYR A 13 7.33 -0.26 -6.75
N PRO A 14 6.74 0.60 -5.91
CA PRO A 14 5.37 1.06 -6.10
C PRO A 14 5.24 1.82 -7.42
N VAL A 15 4.10 1.66 -8.08
CA VAL A 15 3.76 2.35 -9.32
C VAL A 15 2.43 3.09 -9.15
N LYS A 16 2.28 4.22 -9.84
CA LYS A 16 1.04 5.00 -9.89
C LYS A 16 -0.21 4.13 -10.11
N GLY A 17 -1.24 4.36 -9.30
CA GLY A 17 -2.52 3.67 -9.31
C GLY A 17 -2.53 2.33 -8.58
N GLU A 18 -1.39 1.85 -8.08
CA GLU A 18 -1.35 0.65 -7.25
C GLU A 18 -1.81 0.92 -5.82
N ILE A 19 -2.43 -0.09 -5.22
CA ILE A 19 -2.78 -0.09 -3.80
C ILE A 19 -1.72 -0.87 -3.02
N TRP A 20 -1.27 -0.30 -1.91
CA TRP A 20 -0.21 -0.85 -1.09
C TRP A 20 -0.58 -0.84 0.39
N ALA A 21 -0.09 -1.85 1.10
CA ALA A 21 -0.03 -1.86 2.55
C ALA A 21 1.25 -1.11 2.99
N LEU A 22 1.08 -0.02 3.74
CA LEU A 22 2.17 0.85 4.20
C LEU A 22 2.33 0.74 5.71
N TYR A 23 3.53 0.41 6.19
CA TYR A 23 3.80 0.34 7.63
C TYR A 23 3.65 1.71 8.30
N MET A 24 2.95 1.70 9.44
CA MET A 24 2.77 2.82 10.36
C MET A 24 3.87 2.80 11.42
N ASP A 25 4.73 3.82 11.45
CA ASP A 25 5.76 4.10 12.46
C ASP A 25 6.30 2.86 13.17
N CYS A 26 6.73 1.87 12.38
CA CYS A 26 7.25 0.64 12.93
C CYS A 26 8.72 0.84 13.26
N ASN A 27 9.16 0.27 14.39
CA ASN A 27 10.58 0.25 14.70
C ASN A 27 11.27 -0.79 13.80
N ILE A 28 11.69 -0.33 12.62
CA ILE A 28 12.40 -1.11 11.59
C ILE A 28 13.62 -1.83 12.17
N ALA A 29 14.34 -1.23 13.12
CA ALA A 29 15.48 -1.86 13.77
C ALA A 29 15.08 -3.10 14.58
N THR A 30 13.90 -3.07 15.23
CA THR A 30 13.35 -4.25 15.91
C THR A 30 12.76 -5.30 14.97
N TRP A 31 12.27 -4.93 13.77
CA TRP A 31 11.91 -5.96 12.78
C TRP A 31 13.16 -6.63 12.22
N ALA A 32 14.21 -5.84 11.92
CA ALA A 32 15.33 -6.30 11.08
C ALA A 32 16.19 -7.32 11.81
N SER A 33 16.17 -7.25 13.13
CA SER A 33 16.83 -8.15 14.04
C SER A 33 16.05 -9.45 14.30
N ASN A 34 14.71 -9.44 14.21
CA ASN A 34 13.90 -10.64 14.41
C ASN A 34 12.64 -10.64 13.53
N PRO A 35 12.53 -11.58 12.57
CA PRO A 35 11.37 -11.71 11.70
C PRO A 35 10.07 -11.83 12.48
N VAL A 36 10.02 -12.44 13.67
CA VAL A 36 8.74 -12.57 14.41
C VAL A 36 8.12 -11.22 14.78
N ASN A 37 8.93 -10.16 14.87
CA ASN A 37 8.47 -8.83 15.24
C ASN A 37 7.71 -8.09 14.12
N TYR A 38 7.77 -8.54 12.84
CA TYR A 38 6.97 -7.92 11.78
C TYR A 38 5.47 -8.03 12.06
N LYS A 39 5.03 -9.05 12.81
CA LYS A 39 3.62 -9.28 13.16
C LYS A 39 3.03 -8.16 14.02
N ASN A 40 3.87 -7.37 14.68
CA ASN A 40 3.43 -6.26 15.52
C ASN A 40 3.38 -4.94 14.74
N CYS A 41 3.83 -4.92 13.49
CA CYS A 41 3.84 -3.71 12.66
C CYS A 41 2.46 -3.54 12.02
N LYS A 42 1.73 -2.52 12.47
CA LYS A 42 0.46 -2.12 11.83
C LYS A 42 0.74 -1.48 10.48
N TYR A 43 -0.22 -1.59 9.59
CA TYR A 43 -0.18 -0.94 8.28
C TYR A 43 -1.49 -0.26 7.95
N GLU A 44 -1.40 0.83 7.19
CA GLU A 44 -2.54 1.48 6.54
C GLU A 44 -2.55 1.14 5.05
N ILE A 45 -3.72 1.29 4.43
CA ILE A 45 -3.90 1.05 3.00
C ILE A 45 -3.79 2.39 2.25
N VAL A 46 -2.98 2.41 1.20
CA VAL A 46 -2.70 3.63 0.44
C VAL A 46 -2.79 3.39 -1.07
N GLU A 47 -3.22 4.41 -1.82
CA GLU A 47 -3.08 4.51 -3.27
C GLU A 47 -1.81 5.28 -3.61
N VAL A 48 -1.02 4.78 -4.55
CA VAL A 48 0.12 5.52 -5.11
C VAL A 48 -0.40 6.52 -6.14
N LEU A 49 -0.25 7.82 -5.86
CA LEU A 49 -0.72 8.88 -6.73
C LEU A 49 0.26 9.18 -7.86
N ASP A 50 1.56 9.16 -7.54
CA ASP A 50 2.62 9.44 -8.50
C ASP A 50 3.99 9.00 -7.96
N THR A 51 4.93 8.74 -8.87
CA THR A 51 6.31 8.39 -8.57
C THR A 51 7.25 9.26 -9.41
N ASP A 52 8.17 9.97 -8.75
CA ASP A 52 9.19 10.78 -9.41
C ASP A 52 10.55 10.14 -9.23
N ASP A 53 11.08 9.58 -10.32
CA ASP A 53 12.38 8.90 -10.32
C ASP A 53 13.56 9.87 -10.11
N SER A 54 13.41 11.14 -10.50
CA SER A 54 14.45 12.15 -10.41
C SER A 54 14.70 12.59 -8.97
N THR A 55 13.62 12.78 -8.21
CA THR A 55 13.68 13.07 -6.77
C THR A 55 13.70 11.81 -5.92
N GLY A 56 13.35 10.66 -6.49
CA GLY A 56 13.19 9.40 -5.77
C GLY A 56 12.02 9.48 -4.78
N SER A 57 10.93 10.15 -5.15
CA SER A 57 9.80 10.38 -4.26
C SER A 57 8.54 9.68 -4.76
N THR A 58 7.68 9.26 -3.83
CA THR A 58 6.41 8.59 -4.13
C THR A 58 5.31 9.29 -3.35
N SER A 59 4.36 9.91 -4.06
CA SER A 59 3.19 10.53 -3.45
C SER A 59 2.08 9.50 -3.28
N ILE A 60 1.42 9.53 -2.13
CA ILE A 60 0.39 8.56 -1.75
C ILE A 60 -0.86 9.27 -1.21
N ALA A 61 -1.99 8.58 -1.26
CA ALA A 61 -3.20 8.94 -0.52
C ALA A 61 -3.68 7.75 0.33
N TYR A 62 -4.13 8.03 1.55
CA TYR A 62 -4.74 7.01 2.39
C TYR A 62 -6.12 6.60 1.88
N LEU A 63 -6.43 5.32 2.06
CA LEU A 63 -7.73 4.75 1.77
C LEU A 63 -8.42 4.31 3.07
N ASP A 64 -9.68 4.69 3.23
CA ASP A 64 -10.53 4.27 4.34
C ASP A 64 -11.52 3.19 3.91
N LYS A 65 -11.70 2.17 4.76
CA LYS A 65 -12.72 1.15 4.58
C LYS A 65 -14.11 1.77 4.66
N MET A 66 -14.95 1.45 3.68
CA MET A 66 -16.35 1.88 3.68
C MET A 66 -17.14 1.12 4.75
N VAL A 67 -17.89 1.86 5.56
CA VAL A 67 -18.76 1.28 6.61
C VAL A 67 -19.73 0.27 5.99
N GLY A 68 -19.81 -0.92 6.59
CA GLY A 68 -20.69 -2.00 6.13
C GLY A 68 -20.11 -2.88 5.02
N PHE A 69 -18.90 -2.61 4.54
CA PHE A 69 -18.21 -3.45 3.56
C PHE A 69 -16.95 -4.08 4.15
N VAL A 70 -16.62 -5.28 3.69
CA VAL A 70 -15.39 -5.98 4.11
C VAL A 70 -14.18 -5.44 3.35
N SER A 71 -14.36 -5.20 2.05
CA SER A 71 -13.25 -4.99 1.11
C SER A 71 -13.39 -3.74 0.24
N LEU A 72 -14.39 -2.89 0.47
CA LEU A 72 -14.52 -1.64 -0.26
C LEU A 72 -13.84 -0.50 0.49
N PHE A 73 -12.99 0.21 -0.23
CA PHE A 73 -12.22 1.32 0.28
C PHE A 73 -12.40 2.53 -0.63
N GLN A 74 -12.29 3.72 -0.05
CA GLN A 74 -12.33 4.98 -0.77
C GLN A 74 -11.18 5.86 -0.32
N GLN A 75 -10.73 6.74 -1.21
CA GLN A 75 -9.74 7.75 -0.84
C GLN A 75 -10.29 8.57 0.33
N ARG A 76 -9.48 8.69 1.40
CA ARG A 76 -9.80 9.55 2.54
C ARG A 76 -10.03 10.96 2.02
N ARG A 77 -11.10 11.62 2.48
CA ARG A 77 -11.46 12.96 2.01
C ARG A 77 -10.28 13.90 2.25
N PRO A 78 -9.89 14.72 1.27
CA PRO A 78 -8.74 15.59 1.40
C PRO A 78 -9.00 16.65 2.49
N ASN A 79 -8.36 16.50 3.63
CA ASN A 79 -7.95 17.60 4.48
C ASN A 79 -6.62 18.16 3.94
N GLU A 80 -6.18 19.33 4.41
CA GLU A 80 -4.98 20.03 3.91
C GLU A 80 -3.66 19.21 3.95
N ASN A 81 -3.66 18.00 4.52
CA ASN A 81 -2.46 17.20 4.79
C ASN A 81 -2.52 15.72 4.34
N ASP A 82 -3.50 15.29 3.53
CA ASP A 82 -3.73 13.85 3.28
C ASP A 82 -2.90 13.21 2.15
N SER A 83 -2.14 14.01 1.38
CA SER A 83 -1.15 13.49 0.45
C SER A 83 0.23 13.51 1.07
N PHE A 84 0.79 12.32 1.31
CA PHE A 84 2.12 12.16 1.89
C PHE A 84 3.13 11.79 0.82
N VAL A 85 4.37 12.23 1.02
CA VAL A 85 5.49 11.86 0.15
C VAL A 85 6.40 10.91 0.91
N ILE A 86 6.63 9.72 0.33
CA ILE A 86 7.60 8.74 0.80
C ILE A 86 8.85 8.87 -0.07
N ASN A 87 9.99 9.13 0.57
CA ASN A 87 11.27 9.18 -0.14
C ASN A 87 11.81 7.78 -0.39
N ARG A 88 12.70 7.62 -1.37
CA ARG A 88 13.36 6.35 -1.70
C ARG A 88 14.13 5.76 -0.52
N SER A 89 14.61 6.59 0.42
CA SER A 89 15.20 6.14 1.68
C SER A 89 14.23 5.34 2.55
N ASP A 90 12.93 5.62 2.44
CA ASP A 90 11.85 5.04 3.25
C ASP A 90 11.03 4.00 2.46
N ILE A 91 11.56 3.50 1.34
CA ILE A 91 10.87 2.52 0.48
C ILE A 91 10.51 1.23 1.24
N PHE A 92 11.25 0.91 2.30
CA PHE A 92 10.97 -0.24 3.17
C PHE A 92 9.59 -0.15 3.86
N ARG A 93 8.96 1.04 3.92
CA ARG A 93 7.62 1.20 4.48
C ARG A 93 6.55 0.50 3.64
N PHE A 94 6.80 0.30 2.34
CA PHE A 94 5.92 -0.49 1.48
C PHE A 94 6.06 -1.97 1.81
N SER A 95 5.05 -2.54 2.47
CA SER A 95 5.05 -3.94 2.88
C SER A 95 4.80 -4.85 1.68
N HIS A 96 3.62 -4.71 1.07
CA HIS A 96 3.20 -5.51 -0.06
C HIS A 96 2.14 -4.76 -0.88
N LYS A 97 2.07 -5.09 -2.17
CA LYS A 97 1.00 -4.64 -3.06
C LYS A 97 -0.28 -5.40 -2.72
N VAL A 98 -1.37 -4.66 -2.54
CA VAL A 98 -2.70 -5.23 -2.30
C VAL A 98 -3.41 -5.39 -3.64
N PRO A 99 -3.82 -6.61 -4.04
CA PRO A 99 -4.61 -6.79 -5.25
C PRO A 99 -5.92 -5.98 -5.15
N SER A 100 -6.20 -5.18 -6.17
CA SER A 100 -7.27 -4.20 -6.14
C SER A 100 -7.98 -4.06 -7.48
N PHE A 101 -9.28 -3.80 -7.44
CA PHE A 101 -10.09 -3.43 -8.61
C PHE A 101 -10.77 -2.08 -8.36
N LYS A 102 -10.48 -1.08 -9.19
CA LYS A 102 -11.13 0.24 -9.12
C LYS A 102 -12.50 0.18 -9.79
N LYS A 103 -13.55 0.58 -9.08
CA LYS A 103 -14.91 0.67 -9.61
C LYS A 103 -15.03 1.89 -10.52
N THR A 104 -15.33 1.65 -11.78
CA THR A 104 -15.72 2.67 -12.75
C THR A 104 -17.24 2.91 -12.67
N GLY A 105 -17.71 4.08 -13.13
CA GLY A 105 -19.10 4.55 -12.98
C GLY A 105 -20.22 3.61 -13.46
N ASP A 106 -19.92 2.54 -14.20
CA ASP A 106 -20.90 1.57 -14.70
C ASP A 106 -21.26 0.42 -13.71
N SER A 107 -20.77 0.48 -12.47
CA SER A 107 -20.97 -0.61 -11.53
C SER A 107 -22.42 -0.68 -11.00
N LYS A 108 -23.08 -1.82 -11.18
CA LYS A 108 -24.50 -2.08 -10.81
C LYS A 108 -24.80 -2.06 -9.29
N ARG A 109 -23.82 -1.77 -8.44
CA ARG A 109 -23.96 -1.89 -6.97
C ARG A 109 -24.42 -0.55 -6.40
N GLN A 110 -25.72 -0.43 -6.13
CA GLN A 110 -26.28 0.76 -5.47
C GLN A 110 -25.53 1.07 -4.17
N GLY A 111 -25.20 2.36 -3.97
CA GLY A 111 -24.56 2.85 -2.74
C GLY A 111 -23.03 2.77 -2.72
N VAL A 112 -22.37 2.36 -3.80
CA VAL A 112 -20.91 2.41 -3.92
C VAL A 112 -20.50 3.61 -4.81
N PRO A 113 -19.78 4.61 -4.26
CA PRO A 113 -19.28 5.72 -5.06
C PRO A 113 -18.33 5.27 -6.17
N GLU A 114 -18.35 5.98 -7.29
CA GLU A 114 -17.33 5.85 -8.32
C GLU A 114 -15.94 6.15 -7.75
N GLY A 115 -14.92 5.44 -8.24
CA GLY A 115 -13.54 5.60 -7.76
C GLY A 115 -13.22 4.79 -6.50
N SER A 116 -14.19 4.07 -5.92
CA SER A 116 -13.94 3.11 -4.83
C SER A 116 -13.10 1.92 -5.31
N PHE A 117 -12.31 1.35 -4.41
CA PHE A 117 -11.49 0.17 -4.65
C PHE A 117 -12.08 -1.05 -3.94
N GLU A 118 -12.21 -2.16 -4.67
CA GLU A 118 -12.44 -3.48 -4.08
C GLU A 118 -11.10 -4.19 -3.92
N LEU A 119 -10.73 -4.51 -2.68
CA LEU A 119 -9.44 -5.11 -2.33
C LEU A 119 -9.59 -6.61 -2.03
N ASP A 120 -8.53 -7.40 -2.21
CA ASP A 120 -8.52 -8.80 -1.75
C ASP A 120 -8.52 -8.84 -0.20
N PRO A 121 -9.56 -9.40 0.46
CA PRO A 121 -9.61 -9.50 1.92
C PRO A 121 -8.42 -10.23 2.55
N LYS A 122 -7.77 -11.14 1.81
CA LYS A 122 -6.60 -11.89 2.32
C LYS A 122 -5.33 -11.05 2.39
N ALA A 123 -5.33 -9.88 1.77
CA ALA A 123 -4.24 -8.93 1.80
C ALA A 123 -4.53 -7.75 2.75
N LEU A 124 -5.59 -7.85 3.56
CA LEU A 124 -5.95 -6.84 4.56
C LEU A 124 -5.54 -7.29 5.97
N PRO A 125 -5.33 -6.34 6.90
CA PRO A 125 -5.18 -6.64 8.32
C PRO A 125 -6.39 -7.39 8.87
N ASP A 126 -6.14 -8.33 9.79
CA ASP A 126 -7.20 -9.05 10.49
C ASP A 126 -8.02 -8.14 11.43
N ASP A 127 -7.52 -6.95 11.78
CA ASP A 127 -8.10 -6.01 12.74
C ASP A 127 -8.88 -4.83 12.12
N LEU A 128 -9.24 -4.92 10.83
CA LEU A 128 -9.93 -3.87 10.04
C LEU A 128 -11.46 -3.96 10.02
#